data_AF-A0A1N7P451-F1
#
_entry.id   AF-A0A1N7P451-F1
#
_cell.length_a   1.000
_cell.length_b   1.000
_cell.length_c   1.000
_cell.angle_alpha   90.00
_cell.angle_beta   90.00
_cell.angle_gamma   90.00
#
_symmetry.space_group_name_H-M   'P 1'
#
loop_
_entity.id
_entity.type
_entity.pdbx_description
1 polymer ?
#
loop_
_entity_poly.entity_id
_entity_poly.type
_entity_poly.pdbx_seq_one_letter_code
_entity_poly.pdbx_strand_id
1 'polypeptide(L)'
;MSQDLETFGQTPDNQAIHRVTLRGGGLQAKVLTYGATIQDLRLEGFAHSLVLGAPSIEPYFDPMKYFGAIVGRFANRIGHGRFLLDGHEYNVARNWLGRHALHGGEVGAGERIWSIEKLNENSVMMSLELADGEMGFPGHLTVHAEITLTKDCSLSFDIRATTTAATPCSFAHHGYFNLDGGPDITRHELRIDAETYLSTQT
;
A
#
# COMPACT_ATOMS: atom_id res chain seq x y z
N MET A 1 -3.52 28.00 5.02
CA MET A 1 -2.33 27.54 4.26
C MET A 1 -2.83 26.43 3.37
N SER A 2 -2.64 26.55 2.05
CA SER A 2 -3.09 25.53 1.10
C SER A 2 -2.46 24.21 1.51
N GLN A 3 -3.29 23.17 1.70
CA GLN A 3 -2.77 21.82 1.75
C GLN A 3 -2.13 21.55 0.39
N ASP A 4 -0.88 21.08 0.36
CA ASP A 4 -0.10 20.90 -0.86
C ASP A 4 -0.58 19.64 -1.61
N LEU A 5 -1.76 19.72 -2.22
CA LEU A 5 -2.23 18.77 -3.22
C LEU A 5 -1.66 19.19 -4.58
N GLU A 6 -0.81 18.35 -5.16
CA GLU A 6 -0.21 18.59 -6.46
C GLU A 6 -0.40 17.40 -7.40
N THR A 7 -0.44 17.65 -8.70
CA THR A 7 -0.39 16.58 -9.69
C THR A 7 1.04 16.02 -9.76
N PHE A 8 1.19 14.75 -9.45
CA PHE A 8 2.48 14.05 -9.48
C PHE A 8 2.76 13.40 -10.83
N GLY A 9 1.69 12.98 -11.53
CA GLY A 9 1.78 12.36 -12.84
C GLY A 9 0.42 11.87 -13.32
N GLN A 10 0.44 10.99 -14.31
CA GLN A 10 -0.77 10.36 -14.84
C GLN A 10 -0.51 8.87 -15.10
N THR A 11 -1.56 8.08 -15.05
CA THR A 11 -1.54 6.68 -15.51
C THR A 11 -1.39 6.61 -17.03
N PRO A 12 -1.05 5.44 -17.60
CA PRO A 12 -0.99 5.25 -19.06
C PRO A 12 -2.31 5.55 -19.80
N ASP A 13 -3.44 5.45 -19.11
CA ASP A 13 -4.78 5.82 -19.60
C ASP A 13 -5.19 7.27 -19.26
N ASN A 14 -4.23 8.12 -18.88
CA ASN A 14 -4.36 9.56 -18.64
C ASN A 14 -5.20 9.96 -17.40
N GLN A 15 -5.33 9.08 -16.41
CA GLN A 15 -5.92 9.45 -15.12
C GLN A 15 -4.90 10.19 -14.25
N ALA A 16 -5.31 11.30 -13.64
CA ALA A 16 -4.42 12.11 -12.81
C ALA A 16 -4.08 11.39 -11.49
N ILE A 17 -2.79 11.40 -11.15
CA ILE A 17 -2.28 10.93 -9.87
C ILE A 17 -1.81 12.14 -9.08
N HIS A 18 -2.31 12.27 -7.87
CA HIS A 18 -1.98 13.39 -6.99
C HIS A 18 -1.04 12.96 -5.87
N ARG A 19 -0.30 13.93 -5.35
CA ARG A 19 0.54 13.80 -4.17
C ARG A 19 0.10 14.81 -3.14
N VAL A 20 -0.02 14.36 -1.88
CA VAL A 20 -0.27 15.22 -0.72
C VAL A 20 0.93 15.19 0.22
N THR A 21 1.18 16.30 0.90
CA THR A 21 2.21 16.37 1.94
C THR A 21 1.58 16.43 3.33
N LEU A 22 1.96 15.51 4.19
CA LEU A 22 1.59 15.48 5.61
C LEU A 22 2.76 15.94 6.47
N ARG A 23 2.46 16.61 7.59
CA ARG A 23 3.44 17.09 8.56
C ARG A 23 2.92 16.84 9.99
N GLY A 24 3.75 16.27 10.86
CA GLY A 24 3.36 16.03 12.25
C GLY A 24 4.42 15.30 13.06
N GLY A 25 4.59 15.68 14.32
CA GLY A 25 5.48 14.97 15.26
C GLY A 25 6.95 14.87 14.82
N GLY A 26 7.47 15.86 14.09
CA GLY A 26 8.84 15.82 13.54
C GLY A 26 8.99 15.02 12.24
N LEU A 27 7.89 14.48 11.70
CA LEU A 27 7.84 13.78 10.42
C LEU A 27 7.22 14.63 9.31
N GLN A 28 7.66 14.36 8.08
CA GLN A 28 7.02 14.80 6.86
C GLN A 28 6.85 13.60 5.93
N ALA A 29 5.64 13.36 5.44
CA ALA A 29 5.37 12.29 4.49
C ALA A 29 4.78 12.85 3.20
N LYS A 30 5.16 12.29 2.06
CA LYS A 30 4.49 12.51 0.79
C LYS A 30 3.72 11.26 0.41
N VAL A 31 2.42 11.40 0.16
CA VAL A 31 1.50 10.29 -0.09
C VAL A 31 0.88 10.45 -1.48
N LEU A 32 0.91 9.41 -2.30
CA LEU A 32 0.27 9.39 -3.62
C LEU A 32 -1.15 8.83 -3.53
N THR A 33 -2.05 9.33 -4.36
CA THR A 33 -3.37 8.70 -4.56
C THR A 33 -3.25 7.34 -5.24
N TYR A 34 -2.22 7.12 -6.06
CA TYR A 34 -1.94 5.81 -6.63
C TYR A 34 -1.43 4.85 -5.55
N GLY A 35 -2.18 3.79 -5.29
CA GLY A 35 -1.89 2.76 -4.29
C GLY A 35 -1.93 3.24 -2.83
N ALA A 36 -2.43 4.45 -2.56
CA ALA A 36 -2.29 5.11 -1.26
C ALA A 36 -0.83 5.11 -0.76
N THR A 37 0.11 5.37 -1.70
CA THR A 37 1.53 5.06 -1.55
C THR A 37 2.28 6.08 -0.70
N ILE A 38 3.07 5.64 0.29
CA ILE A 38 4.09 6.49 0.92
C ILE A 38 5.29 6.63 -0.03
N GLN A 39 5.37 7.76 -0.72
CA GLN A 39 6.43 8.07 -1.69
C GLN A 39 7.72 8.57 -1.03
N ASP A 40 7.58 9.32 0.06
CA ASP A 40 8.70 9.91 0.80
C ASP A 40 8.31 10.01 2.29
N LEU A 41 9.25 9.73 3.19
CA LEU A 41 9.07 9.88 4.63
C LEU A 41 10.35 10.45 5.23
N ARG A 42 10.31 11.65 5.78
CA ARG A 42 11.48 12.34 6.34
C ARG A 42 11.31 12.59 7.82
N LEU A 43 12.42 12.46 8.55
CA LEU A 43 12.53 12.84 9.95
C LEU A 43 13.32 14.14 10.06
N GLU A 44 12.84 15.05 10.91
CA GLU A 44 13.52 16.30 11.20
C GLU A 44 14.96 16.07 11.68
N GLY A 45 15.90 16.89 11.18
CA GLY A 45 17.33 16.74 11.45
C GLY A 45 18.06 15.74 10.55
N PHE A 46 17.35 14.95 9.74
CA PHE A 46 17.94 14.03 8.75
C PHE A 46 17.64 14.49 7.32
N ALA A 47 18.64 14.39 6.45
CA ALA A 47 18.53 14.89 5.06
C ALA A 47 17.85 13.89 4.11
N HIS A 48 17.99 12.60 4.38
CA HIS A 48 17.48 11.52 3.54
C HIS A 48 16.05 11.11 3.91
N SER A 49 15.40 10.41 2.97
CA SER A 49 14.14 9.72 3.21
C SER A 49 14.40 8.43 3.97
N LEU A 50 13.51 8.09 4.90
CA LEU A 50 13.51 6.83 5.65
C LEU A 50 12.94 5.67 4.82
N VAL A 51 12.32 5.95 3.67
CA VAL A 51 11.72 4.96 2.77
C VAL A 51 12.25 5.12 1.35
N LEU A 52 12.22 4.03 0.59
CA LEU A 52 12.54 4.04 -0.83
C LEU A 52 11.34 4.54 -1.64
N GLY A 53 11.57 5.49 -2.55
CA GLY A 53 10.56 6.00 -3.47
C GLY A 53 11.18 6.69 -4.68
N ALA A 54 10.45 6.74 -5.79
CA ALA A 54 10.85 7.45 -7.00
C ALA A 54 10.34 8.90 -7.03
N PRO A 55 11.08 9.82 -7.69
CA PRO A 55 10.68 11.22 -7.85
C PRO A 55 9.62 11.44 -8.93
N SER A 56 9.27 10.41 -9.72
CA SER A 56 8.25 10.44 -10.77
C SER A 56 7.36 9.18 -10.68
N ILE A 57 6.25 9.16 -11.42
CA ILE A 57 5.25 8.11 -11.30
C ILE A 57 5.61 6.82 -12.05
N GLU A 58 6.39 6.91 -13.12
CA GLU A 58 6.64 5.81 -14.06
C GLU A 58 7.23 4.57 -13.39
N PRO A 59 8.19 4.66 -12.44
CA PRO A 59 8.72 3.48 -11.77
C PRO A 59 7.67 2.71 -10.96
N TYR A 60 6.61 3.36 -10.47
CA TYR A 60 5.55 2.73 -9.68
C TYR A 60 4.61 1.85 -10.53
N PHE A 61 4.71 1.88 -11.86
CA PHE A 61 3.92 0.98 -12.71
C PHE A 61 4.53 -0.41 -12.86
N ASP A 62 5.83 -0.60 -12.59
CA ASP A 62 6.48 -1.91 -12.70
C ASP A 62 7.68 -2.11 -11.74
N PRO A 63 8.88 -1.53 -11.94
CA PRO A 63 10.04 -1.89 -11.12
C PRO A 63 9.88 -1.55 -9.64
N MET A 64 9.00 -0.60 -9.30
CA MET A 64 8.68 -0.17 -7.94
C MET A 64 7.20 -0.37 -7.59
N LYS A 65 6.50 -1.28 -8.29
CA LYS A 65 5.04 -1.49 -8.21
C LYS A 65 4.45 -1.55 -6.80
N TYR A 66 5.20 -2.09 -5.83
CA TYR A 66 4.75 -2.24 -4.44
C TYR A 66 5.43 -1.29 -3.46
N PHE A 67 6.33 -0.42 -3.90
CA PHE A 67 7.13 0.39 -2.98
C PHE A 67 6.26 1.44 -2.30
N GLY A 68 5.99 1.24 -0.99
CA GLY A 68 5.19 2.15 -0.17
C GLY A 68 3.68 2.03 -0.37
N ALA A 69 3.20 1.17 -1.28
CA ALA A 69 1.78 1.02 -1.58
C ALA A 69 1.03 0.23 -0.50
N ILE A 70 -0.28 0.47 -0.37
CA ILE A 70 -1.19 -0.43 0.34
C ILE A 70 -1.62 -1.56 -0.61
N VAL A 71 -1.17 -2.78 -0.34
CA VAL A 71 -1.48 -3.96 -1.15
C VAL A 71 -2.71 -4.70 -0.59
N GLY A 72 -3.54 -5.23 -1.49
CA GLY A 72 -4.77 -5.93 -1.14
C GLY A 72 -5.64 -6.22 -2.37
N ARG A 73 -6.82 -6.82 -2.24
CA ARG A 73 -7.55 -7.15 -1.00
C ARG A 73 -7.03 -8.35 -0.20
N PHE A 74 -6.00 -9.04 -0.72
CA PHE A 74 -5.26 -10.05 0.02
C PHE A 74 -3.75 -9.86 -0.18
N ALA A 75 -3.06 -9.43 0.86
CA ALA A 75 -1.61 -9.27 0.87
C ALA A 75 -0.92 -10.64 0.88
N ASN A 76 0.25 -10.71 0.23
CA ASN A 76 1.02 -11.94 0.03
C ASN A 76 0.32 -12.94 -0.92
N ARG A 77 0.65 -14.22 -0.82
CA ARG A 77 0.31 -15.25 -1.81
C ARG A 77 -0.92 -16.05 -1.41
N ILE A 78 -1.80 -16.33 -2.39
CA ILE A 78 -2.79 -17.40 -2.32
C ILE A 78 -2.28 -18.57 -3.16
N GLY A 79 -2.13 -19.74 -2.51
CA GLY A 79 -1.70 -20.99 -3.13
C GLY A 79 -2.54 -21.31 -4.36
N HIS A 80 -1.89 -21.55 -5.51
CA HIS A 80 -2.54 -21.82 -6.79
C HIS A 80 -3.58 -20.79 -7.27
N GLY A 81 -3.66 -19.62 -6.62
CA GLY A 81 -4.76 -18.67 -6.83
C GLY A 81 -6.13 -19.26 -6.50
N ARG A 82 -6.22 -20.13 -5.49
CA ARG A 82 -7.46 -20.81 -5.11
C ARG A 82 -7.69 -20.79 -3.62
N PHE A 83 -8.94 -20.65 -3.22
CA PHE A 83 -9.37 -20.83 -1.84
C PHE A 83 -10.80 -21.39 -1.78
N LEU A 84 -11.13 -22.00 -0.64
CA LEU A 84 -12.48 -22.45 -0.32
C LEU A 84 -13.12 -21.46 0.65
N LEU A 85 -14.37 -21.11 0.38
CA LEU A 85 -15.19 -20.29 1.27
C LEU A 85 -16.61 -20.85 1.25
N ASP A 86 -17.13 -21.20 2.43
CA ASP A 86 -18.47 -21.80 2.59
C ASP A 86 -18.74 -22.96 1.62
N GLY A 87 -17.73 -23.83 1.42
CA GLY A 87 -17.81 -24.99 0.54
C GLY A 87 -17.71 -24.69 -0.96
N HIS A 88 -17.56 -23.42 -1.36
CA HIS A 88 -17.39 -23.01 -2.75
C HIS A 88 -15.91 -22.74 -3.06
N GLU A 89 -15.43 -23.27 -4.18
CA GLU A 89 -14.07 -22.98 -4.68
C GLU A 89 -14.08 -21.69 -5.49
N TYR A 90 -13.20 -20.76 -5.10
CA TYR A 90 -12.95 -19.52 -5.82
C TYR A 90 -11.58 -19.57 -6.50
N ASN A 91 -11.52 -19.06 -7.73
CA ASN A 91 -10.28 -18.91 -8.48
C ASN A 91 -9.99 -17.41 -8.65
N VAL A 92 -8.82 -16.98 -8.20
CA VAL A 92 -8.34 -15.59 -8.30
C VAL A 92 -7.19 -15.47 -9.29
N ALA A 93 -6.97 -14.25 -9.79
CA ALA A 93 -5.95 -13.96 -10.79
C ALA A 93 -4.55 -14.43 -10.35
N ARG A 94 -3.86 -15.20 -11.21
CA ARG A 94 -2.55 -15.81 -10.93
C ARG A 94 -1.43 -14.96 -11.53
N ASN A 95 -1.17 -13.81 -10.92
CA ASN A 95 -0.19 -12.84 -11.36
C ASN A 95 1.27 -13.17 -10.98
N TRP A 96 1.49 -14.12 -10.07
CA TRP A 96 2.85 -14.51 -9.66
C TRP A 96 3.27 -15.84 -10.30
N LEU A 97 4.22 -15.76 -11.23
CA LEU A 97 4.76 -16.90 -11.99
C LEU A 97 3.69 -17.73 -12.70
N GLY A 98 2.54 -17.12 -13.03
CA GLY A 98 1.37 -17.81 -13.59
C GLY A 98 0.74 -18.87 -12.67
N ARG A 99 1.17 -18.95 -11.41
CA ARG A 99 0.84 -20.04 -10.49
C ARG A 99 0.04 -19.57 -9.28
N HIS A 100 0.49 -18.50 -8.64
CA HIS A 100 -0.11 -17.99 -7.41
C HIS A 100 -0.76 -16.64 -7.66
N ALA A 101 -1.79 -16.32 -6.89
CA ALA A 101 -2.18 -14.92 -6.73
C ALA A 101 -1.23 -14.27 -5.74
N LEU A 102 -0.88 -13.01 -5.97
CA LEU A 102 -0.02 -12.20 -5.13
C LEU A 102 -0.61 -10.80 -4.99
N HIS A 103 -0.70 -10.31 -3.76
CA HIS A 103 -1.07 -8.92 -3.45
C HIS A 103 -2.41 -8.46 -4.06
N GLY A 104 -3.38 -9.38 -4.14
CA GLY A 104 -4.72 -9.11 -4.65
C GLY A 104 -4.91 -9.26 -6.16
N GLY A 105 -3.85 -9.62 -6.90
CA GLY A 105 -3.94 -9.90 -8.34
C GLY A 105 -3.10 -8.95 -9.20
N GLU A 106 -3.33 -8.98 -10.52
CA GLU A 106 -2.56 -8.17 -11.48
C GLU A 106 -2.73 -6.67 -11.24
N VAL A 107 -3.96 -6.28 -10.88
CA VAL A 107 -4.32 -4.89 -10.60
C VAL A 107 -5.09 -4.84 -9.29
N GLY A 108 -4.36 -5.06 -8.19
CA GLY A 108 -4.87 -4.99 -6.83
C GLY A 108 -4.96 -3.56 -6.30
N ALA A 109 -5.10 -3.43 -4.99
CA ALA A 109 -5.29 -2.13 -4.34
C ALA A 109 -4.07 -1.19 -4.46
N GLY A 110 -2.86 -1.74 -4.63
CA GLY A 110 -1.63 -0.96 -4.81
C GLY A 110 -1.51 -0.33 -6.19
N GLU A 111 -2.28 -0.84 -7.16
CA GLU A 111 -2.24 -0.49 -8.57
C GLU A 111 -3.42 0.37 -9.02
N ARG A 112 -4.16 0.94 -8.07
CA ARG A 112 -5.39 1.72 -8.28
C ARG A 112 -5.21 3.15 -7.79
N ILE A 113 -5.94 4.09 -8.37
CA ILE A 113 -6.07 5.45 -7.82
C ILE A 113 -7.13 5.41 -6.73
N TRP A 114 -6.77 5.85 -5.54
CA TRP A 114 -7.65 6.02 -4.40
C TRP A 114 -8.22 7.44 -4.38
N SER A 115 -9.46 7.56 -3.91
CA SER A 115 -10.11 8.86 -3.71
C SER A 115 -9.73 9.45 -2.37
N ILE A 116 -9.40 10.74 -2.31
CA ILE A 116 -9.17 11.44 -1.03
C ILE A 116 -10.53 11.83 -0.45
N GLU A 117 -10.86 11.29 0.71
CA GLU A 117 -12.10 11.60 1.45
C GLU A 117 -11.90 12.76 2.43
N LYS A 118 -10.72 12.81 3.05
CA LYS A 118 -10.37 13.85 4.02
C LYS A 118 -8.88 14.12 4.02
N LEU A 119 -8.51 15.39 4.05
CA LEU A 119 -7.11 15.83 4.16
C LEU A 119 -6.98 16.84 5.29
N ASN A 120 -6.06 16.57 6.21
CA ASN A 120 -5.64 17.46 7.28
C ASN A 120 -4.13 17.69 7.17
N GLU A 121 -3.57 18.54 8.03
CA GLU A 121 -2.13 18.81 8.04
C GLU A 121 -1.28 17.55 8.27
N ASN A 122 -1.72 16.68 9.17
CA ASN A 122 -0.96 15.50 9.60
C ASN A 122 -1.60 14.17 9.19
N SER A 123 -2.71 14.17 8.47
CA SER A 123 -3.42 12.94 8.09
C SER A 123 -4.14 13.06 6.76
N VAL A 124 -4.27 11.92 6.06
CA VAL A 124 -5.13 11.77 4.88
C VAL A 124 -5.95 10.49 5.03
N MET A 125 -7.25 10.58 4.77
CA MET A 125 -8.15 9.44 4.63
C MET A 125 -8.46 9.26 3.15
N MET A 126 -8.22 8.06 2.65
CA MET A 126 -8.50 7.69 1.27
C MET A 126 -9.44 6.48 1.21
N SER A 127 -10.22 6.39 0.14
CA SER A 127 -11.13 5.28 -0.13
C SER A 127 -10.80 4.60 -1.46
N LEU A 128 -11.12 3.30 -1.55
CA LEU A 128 -11.09 2.53 -2.79
C LEU A 128 -12.26 1.55 -2.79
N GLU A 129 -12.93 1.44 -3.93
CA GLU A 129 -13.97 0.46 -4.20
C GLU A 129 -13.40 -0.68 -5.04
N LEU A 130 -13.64 -1.92 -4.61
CA LEU A 130 -13.31 -3.13 -5.33
C LEU A 130 -14.60 -3.87 -5.65
N ALA A 131 -14.90 -4.07 -6.92
CA ALA A 131 -16.17 -4.63 -7.35
C ALA A 131 -16.31 -6.11 -6.97
N ASP A 132 -17.55 -6.59 -6.88
CA ASP A 132 -17.82 -8.03 -6.77
C ASP A 132 -17.24 -8.79 -7.97
N GLY A 133 -16.56 -9.90 -7.71
CA GLY A 133 -15.87 -10.71 -8.71
C GLY A 133 -14.55 -10.11 -9.21
N GLU A 134 -14.15 -8.92 -8.76
CA GLU A 134 -12.91 -8.29 -9.21
C GLU A 134 -11.68 -9.14 -8.82
N MET A 135 -10.81 -9.40 -9.80
CA MET A 135 -9.68 -10.35 -9.69
C MET A 135 -10.08 -11.77 -9.23
N GLY A 136 -11.38 -12.11 -9.27
CA GLY A 136 -11.94 -13.40 -8.85
C GLY A 136 -12.41 -13.47 -7.39
N PHE A 137 -12.35 -12.36 -6.64
CA PHE A 137 -12.80 -12.34 -5.25
C PHE A 137 -14.29 -12.03 -5.12
N PRO A 138 -15.05 -12.74 -4.28
CA PRO A 138 -16.45 -12.45 -4.03
C PRO A 138 -16.63 -11.21 -3.16
N GLY A 139 -17.80 -10.59 -3.30
CA GLY A 139 -18.25 -9.44 -2.52
C GLY A 139 -17.60 -8.15 -2.98
N HIS A 140 -18.45 -7.17 -3.28
CA HIS A 140 -18.03 -5.77 -3.37
C HIS A 140 -17.38 -5.38 -2.05
N LEU A 141 -16.26 -4.67 -2.09
CA LEU A 141 -15.51 -4.25 -0.91
C LEU A 141 -15.10 -2.78 -1.01
N THR A 142 -15.55 -2.01 -0.04
CA THR A 142 -15.12 -0.63 0.17
C THR A 142 -14.02 -0.63 1.22
N VAL A 143 -12.84 -0.13 0.88
CA VAL A 143 -11.73 0.05 1.83
C VAL A 143 -11.49 1.53 2.09
N HIS A 144 -11.25 1.87 3.36
CA HIS A 144 -10.80 3.17 3.80
C HIS A 144 -9.43 3.00 4.46
N ALA A 145 -8.49 3.85 4.10
CA ALA A 145 -7.17 3.93 4.72
C ALA A 145 -6.92 5.33 5.24
N GLU A 146 -6.75 5.48 6.55
CA GLU A 146 -6.30 6.70 7.19
C GLU A 146 -4.81 6.60 7.52
N ILE A 147 -4.02 7.46 6.88
CA ILE A 147 -2.57 7.58 7.09
C ILE A 147 -2.34 8.81 7.95
N THR A 148 -1.69 8.65 9.09
CA THR A 148 -1.50 9.73 10.07
C THR A 148 -0.05 9.82 10.55
N LEU A 149 0.48 11.04 10.58
CA LEU A 149 1.68 11.39 11.34
C LEU A 149 1.26 11.83 12.74
N THR A 150 1.54 10.99 13.72
CA THR A 150 1.13 11.21 15.11
C THR A 150 2.07 12.19 15.81
N LYS A 151 1.64 12.73 16.96
CA LYS A 151 2.43 13.72 17.72
C LYS A 151 3.71 13.13 18.33
N ASP A 152 3.76 11.83 18.53
CA ASP A 152 4.87 11.04 19.07
C ASP A 152 5.78 10.46 17.97
N CYS A 153 5.87 11.13 16.81
CA CYS A 153 6.80 10.78 15.73
C CYS A 153 6.54 9.39 15.12
N SER A 154 5.28 8.99 14.95
CA SER A 154 4.91 7.73 14.28
C SER A 154 4.15 7.95 12.98
N LEU A 155 4.40 7.08 12.00
CA LEU A 155 3.56 6.89 10.82
C LEU A 155 2.57 5.76 11.13
N SER A 156 1.28 6.12 11.21
CA SER A 156 0.19 5.20 11.53
C SER A 156 -0.70 4.95 10.32
N PHE A 157 -1.21 3.73 10.21
CA PHE A 157 -2.19 3.30 9.21
C PHE A 157 -3.40 2.68 9.93
N ASP A 158 -4.58 3.21 9.69
CA ASP A 158 -5.85 2.58 10.06
C ASP A 158 -6.57 2.17 8.77
N ILE A 159 -6.71 0.86 8.55
CA ILE A 159 -7.31 0.31 7.34
C ILE A 159 -8.58 -0.44 7.72
N ARG A 160 -9.73 0.02 7.19
CA ARG A 160 -11.05 -0.57 7.44
C ARG A 160 -11.69 -0.96 6.12
N ALA A 161 -12.22 -2.17 6.07
CA ALA A 161 -12.92 -2.67 4.90
C ALA A 161 -14.32 -3.15 5.26
N THR A 162 -15.30 -2.83 4.43
CA THR A 162 -16.68 -3.31 4.52
C THR A 162 -17.01 -4.04 3.23
N THR A 163 -17.72 -5.16 3.32
CA THR A 163 -18.05 -5.98 2.14
C THR A 163 -19.50 -6.44 2.14
N THR A 164 -20.02 -6.71 0.94
CA THR A 164 -21.39 -7.20 0.73
C THR A 164 -21.52 -8.72 0.84
N ALA A 165 -20.41 -9.48 0.85
CA ALA A 165 -20.39 -10.93 1.01
C ALA A 165 -19.12 -11.40 1.72
N ALA A 166 -19.14 -12.60 2.31
CA ALA A 166 -17.95 -13.20 2.89
C ALA A 166 -16.81 -13.26 1.85
N THR A 167 -15.59 -12.89 2.26
CA THR A 167 -14.45 -12.76 1.35
C THR A 167 -13.13 -12.70 2.13
N PRO A 168 -12.01 -13.17 1.57
CA PRO A 168 -10.69 -12.88 2.12
C PRO A 168 -10.43 -11.37 2.13
N CYS A 169 -9.97 -10.87 3.28
CA CYS A 169 -9.63 -9.47 3.48
C CYS A 169 -8.35 -9.37 4.33
N SER A 170 -7.24 -9.02 3.68
CA SER A 170 -5.94 -8.82 4.30
C SER A 170 -5.19 -7.73 3.53
N PHE A 171 -5.02 -6.57 4.15
CA PHE A 171 -4.28 -5.44 3.55
C PHE A 171 -2.97 -5.23 4.31
N ALA A 172 -1.95 -4.74 3.61
CA ALA A 172 -0.68 -4.40 4.22
C ALA A 172 -0.07 -3.17 3.53
N HIS A 173 0.62 -2.33 4.31
CA HIS A 173 1.51 -1.32 3.75
C HIS A 173 2.85 -1.97 3.37
N HIS A 174 3.31 -1.74 2.15
CA HIS A 174 4.49 -2.37 1.58
C HIS A 174 5.69 -1.39 1.55
N GLY A 175 5.94 -0.73 2.68
CA GLY A 175 7.07 0.19 2.84
C GLY A 175 8.43 -0.51 2.84
N TYR A 176 9.37 0.03 2.07
CA TYR A 176 10.78 -0.37 2.10
C TYR A 176 11.57 0.67 2.85
N PHE A 177 12.06 0.34 4.04
CA PHE A 177 12.77 1.28 4.90
C PHE A 177 14.28 1.22 4.70
N ASN A 178 14.90 2.40 4.70
CA ASN A 178 16.34 2.59 4.75
C ASN A 178 16.63 3.74 5.71
N LEU A 179 16.97 3.39 6.96
CA LEU A 179 17.07 4.36 8.06
C LEU A 179 18.31 5.26 7.99
N ASP A 180 19.38 4.85 7.31
CA ASP A 180 20.65 5.60 7.25
C ASP A 180 20.92 6.23 5.87
N GLY A 181 20.06 5.97 4.88
CA GLY A 181 20.22 6.46 3.51
C GLY A 181 21.38 5.82 2.76
N GLY A 182 21.93 4.71 3.28
CA GLY A 182 23.03 3.97 2.68
C GLY A 182 22.63 3.15 1.44
N PRO A 183 23.59 2.46 0.80
CA PRO A 183 23.33 1.65 -0.39
C PRO A 183 22.59 0.33 -0.10
N ASP A 184 22.59 -0.12 1.16
CA ASP A 184 21.98 -1.37 1.62
C ASP A 184 21.55 -1.26 3.10
N ILE A 185 20.96 -2.33 3.63
CA ILE A 185 20.49 -2.40 5.02
C ILE A 185 21.38 -3.26 5.93
N THR A 186 22.61 -3.57 5.50
CA THR A 186 23.47 -4.56 6.19
C THR A 186 23.97 -4.08 7.55
N ARG A 187 23.87 -2.77 7.81
CA ARG A 187 24.24 -2.13 9.08
C ARG A 187 23.07 -1.92 10.03
N HIS A 188 21.86 -2.26 9.60
CA HIS A 188 20.66 -2.12 10.43
C HIS A 188 20.57 -3.27 11.41
N GLU A 189 20.17 -2.94 12.63
CA GLU A 189 19.85 -3.95 13.64
C GLU A 189 18.36 -4.25 13.59
N LEU A 190 18.02 -5.55 13.51
CA LEU A 190 16.64 -6.02 13.45
C LEU A 190 16.32 -6.86 14.68
N ARG A 191 15.23 -6.52 15.36
CA ARG A 191 14.60 -7.34 16.39
C ARG A 191 13.15 -7.59 16.00
N ILE A 192 12.77 -8.87 15.91
CA ILE A 192 11.39 -9.31 15.71
C ILE A 192 10.99 -10.10 16.95
N ASP A 193 9.95 -9.65 17.65
CA ASP A 193 9.43 -10.33 18.85
C ASP A 193 8.48 -11.46 18.44
N ALA A 194 9.04 -12.54 17.90
CA ALA A 194 8.29 -13.71 17.44
C ALA A 194 9.06 -15.01 17.75
N GLU A 195 8.34 -16.00 18.28
CA GLU A 195 8.92 -17.31 18.61
C GLU A 195 8.96 -18.28 17.41
N THR A 196 8.13 -18.03 16.39
CA THR A 196 7.97 -18.91 15.23
C THR A 196 7.94 -18.13 13.92
N TYR A 197 8.32 -18.79 12.82
CA TYR A 197 8.16 -18.28 11.47
C TYR A 197 7.41 -19.29 10.59
N LEU A 198 6.82 -18.83 9.50
CA LEU A 198 6.20 -19.70 8.50
C LEU A 198 7.23 -20.08 7.44
N SER A 199 7.66 -21.35 7.42
CA SER A 199 8.54 -21.86 6.37
C SER A 199 7.80 -21.92 5.03
N THR A 200 8.40 -21.37 3.97
CA THR A 200 7.85 -21.47 2.62
C THR A 200 8.54 -22.57 1.83
N GLN A 201 7.80 -23.23 0.94
CA GLN A 201 8.40 -24.15 -0.03
C GLN A 201 9.14 -23.32 -1.09
N THR A 202 10.40 -23.65 -1.35
CA THR A 202 11.20 -23.08 -2.46
C THR A 202 10.72 -23.57 -3.81
#